data_AF-A0A820SLL4-F1
#
_entry.id   AF-A0A820SLL4-F1
#
_cell.length_a   1.000
_cell.length_b   1.000
_cell.length_c   1.000
_cell.angle_alpha   90.00
_cell.angle_beta   90.00
_cell.angle_gamma   90.00
#
_symmetry.space_group_name_H-M   'P 1'
#
loop_
_entity.id
_entity.type
_entity.pdbx_description
1 polymer ?
#
loop_
_entity_poly.entity_id
_entity_poly.type
_entity_poly.pdbx_seq_one_letter_code
_entity_poly.pdbx_strand_id
1 'polypeptide(L)'
;PQRIFYVEAHGTGTPVGDPIEANCLSRFFNRSSLEPPLLIGSIKSNLGHTEGAAGIAGLIKVAMCMHHRAIPPNMQFTSLNRRIAAQRYNLHVVQHSVPFPPSSDTDPVAIGINSFGMGGNNVH
;
A
#
# COMPACT_ATOMS: atom_id res chain seq x y z
N PRO A 1 8.26 -12.29 1.56
CA PRO A 1 7.61 -11.01 1.91
C PRO A 1 8.57 -9.80 1.92
N GLN A 2 9.83 -9.93 2.38
CA GLN A 2 10.71 -8.75 2.56
C GLN A 2 11.17 -8.06 1.25
N ARG A 3 10.95 -8.66 0.09
CA ARG A 3 11.13 -8.02 -1.23
C ARG A 3 9.97 -7.09 -1.64
N ILE A 4 8.90 -7.05 -0.86
CA ILE A 4 7.76 -6.13 -1.05
C ILE A 4 7.97 -4.91 -0.19
N PHE A 5 8.24 -3.77 -0.83
CA PHE A 5 8.51 -2.49 -0.16
C PHE A 5 7.31 -1.55 -0.21
N TYR A 6 6.38 -1.79 -1.14
CA TYR A 6 5.15 -1.02 -1.28
C TYR A 6 3.95 -1.95 -1.42
N VAL A 7 2.84 -1.60 -0.77
CA VAL A 7 1.53 -2.23 -0.97
C VAL A 7 0.54 -1.18 -1.43
N GLU A 8 -0.05 -1.41 -2.59
CA GLU A 8 -1.25 -0.73 -3.04
C GLU A 8 -2.43 -1.32 -2.27
N ALA A 9 -2.81 -0.67 -1.19
CA ALA A 9 -3.83 -1.13 -0.26
C ALA A 9 -5.24 -1.00 -0.86
N HIS A 10 -6.16 -1.82 -0.36
CA HIS A 10 -7.57 -1.67 -0.65
C HIS A 10 -8.06 -0.30 -0.18
N GLY A 11 -7.69 0.14 1.04
CA GLY A 11 -7.63 1.54 1.45
C GLY A 11 -8.90 2.35 1.14
N THR A 12 -10.03 1.95 1.72
CA THR A 12 -11.34 2.58 1.44
C THR A 12 -11.59 3.83 2.26
N GLY A 13 -10.70 4.20 3.18
CA GLY A 13 -10.89 5.35 4.06
C GLY A 13 -11.87 5.07 5.21
N THR A 14 -12.23 3.80 5.44
CA THR A 14 -13.24 3.45 6.44
C THR A 14 -12.61 3.39 7.84
N PRO A 15 -13.31 3.87 8.89
CA PRO A 15 -12.76 3.92 10.25
C PRO A 15 -12.53 2.54 10.89
N VAL A 16 -13.07 1.48 10.28
CA VAL A 16 -12.96 0.09 10.71
C VAL A 16 -12.08 -0.72 9.76
N GLY A 17 -12.30 -0.63 8.45
CA GLY A 17 -11.58 -1.43 7.45
C GLY A 17 -10.10 -1.07 7.35
N ASP A 18 -9.76 0.21 7.30
CA ASP A 18 -8.36 0.65 7.16
C ASP A 18 -7.49 0.19 8.35
N PRO A 19 -7.93 0.30 9.62
CA PRO A 19 -7.21 -0.31 10.73
C PRO A 19 -7.03 -1.82 10.64
N ILE A 20 -8.02 -2.56 10.13
CA ILE A 20 -7.92 -4.01 9.97
C ILE A 20 -6.86 -4.33 8.93
N GLU A 21 -6.95 -3.74 7.74
CA GLU A 21 -6.01 -3.98 6.65
C GLU A 21 -4.58 -3.60 7.04
N ALA A 22 -4.37 -2.38 7.54
CA ALA A 22 -3.03 -1.88 7.86
C ALA A 22 -2.37 -2.69 8.99
N ASN A 23 -3.13 -3.11 10.02
CA ASN A 23 -2.58 -3.95 11.08
C ASN A 23 -2.30 -5.38 10.62
N CYS A 24 -3.10 -5.94 9.71
CA CYS A 24 -2.81 -7.23 9.08
C CYS A 24 -1.50 -7.18 8.27
N LEU A 25 -1.33 -6.15 7.43
CA LEU A 25 -0.09 -5.92 6.68
C LEU A 25 1.11 -5.74 7.65
N SER A 26 0.95 -4.89 8.66
CA SER A 26 1.97 -4.61 9.67
C SER A 26 2.47 -5.89 10.35
N ARG A 27 1.56 -6.77 10.78
CA ARG A 27 1.88 -8.03 11.45
C ARG A 27 2.50 -9.06 10.51
N PHE A 28 2.02 -9.14 9.27
CA PHE A 28 2.51 -10.11 8.29
C PHE A 28 3.94 -9.78 7.83
N PHE A 29 4.22 -8.51 7.51
CA PHE A 29 5.55 -8.10 7.05
C PHE A 29 6.55 -7.90 8.20
N ASN A 30 6.06 -7.42 9.36
CA ASN A 30 6.85 -7.15 10.57
C ASN A 30 8.23 -6.55 10.28
N ARG A 31 8.26 -5.28 9.85
CA ARG A 31 9.50 -4.55 9.54
C ARG A 31 10.05 -3.76 10.73
N SER A 32 9.67 -4.11 11.96
CA SER A 32 10.04 -3.38 13.18
C SER A 32 11.54 -3.12 13.34
N SER A 33 12.40 -3.98 12.79
CA SER A 33 13.87 -3.83 12.81
C SER A 33 14.48 -3.75 11.40
N LEU A 34 13.68 -3.47 10.37
CA LEU A 34 14.12 -3.48 8.97
C LEU A 34 13.98 -2.09 8.35
N GLU A 35 15.00 -1.69 7.61
CA GLU A 35 14.98 -0.53 6.73
C GLU A 35 15.08 -0.97 5.26
N PRO A 36 14.35 -0.34 4.33
CA PRO A 36 13.36 0.73 4.55
C PRO A 36 12.02 0.22 5.11
N PRO A 37 11.13 1.13 5.60
CA PRO A 37 9.79 0.79 6.06
C PRO A 37 8.93 0.14 4.98
N LEU A 38 7.83 -0.50 5.40
CA LEU A 38 6.78 -0.91 4.48
C LEU A 38 5.96 0.33 4.09
N LEU A 39 6.03 0.71 2.84
CA LEU A 39 5.23 1.80 2.30
C LEU A 39 3.83 1.31 1.93
N ILE A 40 2.81 2.13 2.23
CA ILE A 40 1.43 1.87 1.81
C ILE A 40 0.79 3.10 1.20
N GLY A 41 -0.14 2.87 0.27
CA GLY A 41 -0.99 3.91 -0.31
C GLY A 41 -2.19 3.29 -1.04
N SER A 42 -3.12 4.12 -1.50
CA SER A 42 -4.26 3.68 -2.30
C SER A 42 -4.64 4.71 -3.36
N ILE A 43 -4.88 4.25 -4.58
CA ILE A 43 -5.36 5.05 -5.71
C ILE A 43 -6.75 5.63 -5.44
N LYS A 44 -7.50 5.04 -4.48
CA LYS A 44 -8.82 5.56 -4.09
C LYS A 44 -8.74 6.96 -3.49
N SER A 45 -7.58 7.36 -2.95
CA SER A 45 -7.36 8.74 -2.52
C SER A 45 -7.33 9.74 -3.68
N ASN A 46 -7.09 9.29 -4.91
CA ASN A 46 -7.05 10.12 -6.12
C ASN A 46 -8.36 10.05 -6.91
N LEU A 47 -8.91 8.85 -7.08
CA LEU A 47 -10.01 8.58 -8.02
C LEU A 47 -11.34 8.23 -7.34
N GLY A 48 -11.35 8.14 -6.01
CA GLY A 48 -12.45 7.53 -5.27
C GLY A 48 -12.51 6.01 -5.47
N HIS A 49 -13.57 5.38 -4.96
CA HIS A 49 -13.75 3.94 -5.09
C HIS A 49 -14.43 3.60 -6.42
N THR A 50 -13.65 3.10 -7.39
CA THR A 50 -14.13 2.73 -8.74
C THR A 50 -14.82 1.36 -8.81
N GLU A 51 -15.35 0.88 -7.68
CA GLU A 51 -16.06 -0.41 -7.54
C GLU A 51 -15.40 -1.58 -8.30
N GLY A 52 -16.07 -2.14 -9.31
CA GLY A 52 -15.59 -3.28 -10.10
C GLY A 52 -14.27 -3.01 -10.83
N ALA A 53 -13.89 -1.74 -11.02
CA ALA A 53 -12.62 -1.34 -11.60
C ALA A 53 -11.52 -1.04 -10.56
N ALA A 54 -11.78 -1.20 -9.26
CA ALA A 54 -10.82 -0.84 -8.21
C ALA A 54 -9.50 -1.64 -8.31
N GLY A 55 -9.57 -2.93 -8.64
CA GLY A 55 -8.39 -3.77 -8.81
C GLY A 55 -7.52 -3.34 -9.99
N ILE A 56 -8.13 -3.16 -11.17
CA ILE A 56 -7.39 -2.73 -12.37
C ILE A 56 -6.83 -1.32 -12.22
N ALA A 57 -7.54 -0.41 -11.56
CA ALA A 57 -7.03 0.93 -11.26
C ALA A 57 -5.75 0.86 -10.41
N GLY A 58 -5.75 0.05 -9.34
CA GLY A 58 -4.56 -0.20 -8.52
C GLY A 58 -3.40 -0.80 -9.32
N LEU A 59 -3.69 -1.81 -10.15
CA LEU A 59 -2.69 -2.44 -11.03
C LEU A 59 -2.06 -1.44 -12.02
N ILE A 60 -2.88 -0.59 -12.65
CA ILE A 60 -2.40 0.44 -13.56
C ILE A 60 -1.48 1.42 -12.82
N LYS A 61 -1.87 1.89 -11.63
CA LYS A 61 -0.99 2.77 -10.83
C LYS A 61 0.34 2.09 -10.53
N VAL A 62 0.34 0.84 -10.11
CA VAL A 62 1.58 0.09 -9.82
C VAL A 62 2.46 -0.05 -11.05
N ALA A 63 1.87 -0.39 -12.21
CA ALA A 63 2.60 -0.44 -13.48
C ALA A 63 3.23 0.92 -13.83
N MET A 64 2.50 2.02 -13.61
CA MET A 64 3.01 3.37 -13.81
C MET A 64 4.12 3.73 -12.80
N CYS A 65 4.02 3.29 -11.54
CA CYS A 65 5.08 3.48 -10.56
C CYS A 65 6.38 2.79 -10.99
N MET A 66 6.28 1.57 -11.53
CA MET A 66 7.42 0.82 -12.06
C MET A 66 8.02 1.51 -13.28
N HIS A 67 7.17 1.93 -14.23
CA HIS A 67 7.60 2.61 -15.46
C HIS A 67 8.31 3.94 -15.17
N HIS A 68 7.74 4.77 -14.30
CA HIS A 68 8.30 6.08 -13.95
C HIS A 68 9.34 6.04 -12.83
N ARG A 69 9.61 4.86 -12.26
CA ARG A 69 10.55 4.67 -11.15
C ARG A 69 10.25 5.60 -9.95
N ALA A 70 8.98 5.84 -9.67
CA ALA A 70 8.53 6.67 -8.55
C ALA A 70 7.22 6.15 -7.95
N ILE A 71 7.05 6.27 -6.64
CA ILE A 71 5.78 6.02 -5.94
C ILE A 71 5.15 7.38 -5.59
N PRO A 72 3.94 7.69 -6.07
CA PRO A 72 3.29 8.97 -5.82
C PRO A 72 2.71 9.05 -4.39
N PRO A 73 2.46 10.26 -3.88
CA PRO A 73 1.82 10.44 -2.57
C PRO A 73 0.40 9.87 -2.52
N ASN A 74 0.01 9.40 -1.35
CA ASN A 74 -1.37 9.11 -1.01
C ASN A 74 -2.09 10.44 -0.71
N MET A 75 -3.05 10.80 -1.55
CA MET A 75 -3.68 12.12 -1.49
C MET A 75 -4.57 12.27 -0.25
N GLN A 76 -4.80 13.52 0.15
CA GLN A 76 -5.69 13.90 1.26
C GLN A 76 -5.33 13.26 2.62
N PHE A 77 -4.11 12.73 2.75
CA PHE A 77 -3.62 12.17 4.01
C PHE A 77 -3.12 13.29 4.92
N THR A 78 -3.68 13.37 6.13
CA THR A 78 -3.29 14.36 7.15
C THR A 78 -2.75 13.69 8.40
N SER A 79 -3.42 12.64 8.87
CA SER A 79 -3.01 11.89 10.05
C SER A 79 -3.45 10.45 9.93
N LEU A 80 -2.67 9.55 10.53
CA LEU A 80 -2.98 8.14 10.56
C LEU A 80 -4.07 7.85 11.61
N ASN A 81 -4.96 6.92 11.30
CA ASN A 81 -5.92 6.42 12.28
C ASN A 81 -5.19 5.83 13.50
N ARG A 82 -5.51 6.29 14.71
CA ARG A 82 -4.86 5.91 15.98
C ARG A 82 -4.95 4.41 16.30
N ARG A 83 -5.86 3.67 15.66
CA ARG A 83 -5.99 2.21 15.80
C ARG A 83 -4.93 1.44 15.00
N ILE A 84 -4.15 2.10 14.16
CA ILE A 84 -3.09 1.48 13.36
C ILE A 84 -1.77 1.52 14.14
N ALA A 85 -1.19 0.35 14.41
CA ALA A 85 0.07 0.20 15.12
C ALA A 85 1.30 0.44 14.22
N ALA A 86 1.23 1.42 13.32
CA ALA A 86 2.22 1.63 12.24
C ALA A 86 3.65 1.78 12.73
N GLN A 87 3.87 2.62 13.76
CA GLN A 87 5.18 2.86 14.35
C GLN A 87 5.81 1.59 14.92
N ARG A 88 5.01 0.68 15.49
CA ARG A 88 5.49 -0.58 16.06
C ARG A 88 6.05 -1.53 15.00
N TYR A 89 5.58 -1.43 13.76
CA TYR A 89 5.88 -2.38 12.69
C TYR A 89 6.64 -1.76 11.50
N ASN A 90 7.09 -0.51 11.64
CA ASN A 90 7.74 0.28 10.59
C ASN A 90 6.91 0.35 9.28
N LEU A 91 5.62 0.69 9.40
CA LEU A 91 4.71 0.88 8.26
C LEU A 91 4.40 2.37 8.07
N HIS A 92 4.55 2.87 6.85
CA HIS A 92 4.48 4.30 6.55
C HIS A 92 3.51 4.54 5.37
N VAL A 93 2.57 5.48 5.54
CA VAL A 93 1.77 5.98 4.42
C VAL A 93 2.63 6.92 3.59
N VAL A 94 2.60 6.78 2.26
CA VAL A 94 3.39 7.62 1.35
C VAL A 94 2.81 9.04 1.33
N GLN A 95 3.51 10.03 1.91
CA GLN A 95 3.03 11.42 2.00
C GLN A 95 3.60 12.34 0.90
N HIS A 96 4.77 11.98 0.38
CA HIS A 96 5.44 12.67 -0.72
C HIS A 96 5.88 11.64 -1.75
N SER A 97 6.13 12.07 -2.98
CA SER A 97 6.66 11.14 -3.96
C SER A 97 8.03 10.62 -3.50
N VAL A 98 8.21 9.30 -3.56
CA VAL A 98 9.46 8.64 -3.18
C VAL A 98 10.02 7.85 -4.37
N PRO A 99 11.35 7.68 -4.47
CA PRO A 99 11.96 6.85 -5.49
C PRO A 99 11.43 5.41 -5.44
N PHE A 100 11.25 4.79 -6.59
CA PHE A 100 10.94 3.37 -6.65
C PHE A 100 12.15 2.56 -6.14
N PRO A 101 11.94 1.52 -5.30
CA PRO A 101 13.05 0.76 -4.72
C PRO A 101 14.03 0.22 -5.78
N PRO A 102 15.34 0.20 -5.50
CA PRO A 102 16.33 -0.38 -6.40
C PRO A 102 15.94 -1.82 -6.74
N SER A 103 15.96 -2.16 -8.03
CA SER A 103 15.61 -3.50 -8.51
C SER A 103 16.58 -3.89 -9.63
N SER A 104 17.02 -5.14 -9.63
CA SER A 104 17.83 -5.73 -10.71
C SER A 104 17.23 -7.08 -11.13
N ASP A 105 17.73 -7.66 -12.22
CA ASP A 105 17.33 -8.99 -12.66
C ASP A 105 17.65 -10.07 -11.61
N THR A 106 18.69 -9.85 -10.81
CA THR A 106 19.12 -10.77 -9.74
C THR A 106 18.47 -10.50 -8.39
N ASP A 107 17.88 -9.31 -8.19
CA ASP A 107 17.12 -8.94 -7.00
C ASP A 107 15.86 -8.12 -7.39
N PRO A 108 14.82 -8.79 -7.92
CA PRO A 108 13.61 -8.11 -8.35
C PRO A 108 12.79 -7.64 -7.15
N VAL A 109 12.22 -6.45 -7.28
CA VAL A 109 11.29 -5.88 -6.31
C VAL A 109 9.87 -6.25 -6.68
N ALA A 110 9.06 -6.59 -5.67
CA ALA A 110 7.64 -6.86 -5.84
C ALA A 110 6.80 -5.76 -5.18
N ILE A 111 5.58 -5.57 -5.68
CA ILE A 111 4.55 -4.72 -5.09
C ILE A 111 3.32 -5.58 -4.85
N GLY A 112 2.74 -5.50 -3.65
CA GLY A 112 1.46 -6.16 -3.34
C GLY A 112 0.28 -5.27 -3.71
N ILE A 113 -0.85 -5.85 -4.13
CA ILE A 113 -2.06 -5.10 -4.50
C ILE A 113 -3.26 -5.74 -3.82
N ASN A 114 -3.87 -5.07 -2.85
CA ASN A 114 -5.05 -5.58 -2.17
C ASN A 114 -6.34 -5.10 -2.85
N SER A 115 -7.29 -6.02 -3.05
CA SER A 115 -8.67 -5.69 -3.42
C SER A 115 -9.67 -6.58 -2.70
N PHE A 116 -10.49 -5.98 -1.83
CA PHE A 116 -11.47 -6.69 -1.01
C PHE A 116 -12.89 -6.33 -1.46
N GLY A 117 -13.67 -7.33 -1.86
CA GLY A 117 -15.07 -7.15 -2.21
C GLY A 117 -15.95 -7.12 -0.96
N MET A 118 -16.99 -6.30 -0.96
CA MET A 118 -17.95 -6.22 0.17
C MET A 118 -18.59 -7.57 0.53
N GLY A 119 -18.75 -8.47 -0.45
CA GLY A 119 -19.24 -9.83 -0.23
C GLY A 119 -18.25 -10.79 0.43
N GLY A 120 -17.07 -10.31 0.85
CA GLY A 120 -16.04 -11.12 1.51
C GLY A 120 -15.04 -11.80 0.57
N ASN A 121 -15.13 -11.55 -0.74
CA ASN A 121 -14.19 -12.10 -1.72
C ASN A 121 -12.93 -11.22 -1.77
N ASN A 122 -11.78 -11.79 -1.41
CA ASN A 122 -10.53 -11.05 -1.23
C ASN A 122 -9.49 -11.50 -2.26
N VAL A 123 -8.77 -10.54 -2.84
CA VAL A 123 -7.68 -10.79 -3.79
C VAL A 123 -6.45 -9.97 -3.37
N HIS A 124 -5.27 -10.58 -3.55
CA HIS A 124 -3.94 -9.98 -3.41
C HIS A 124 -3.14 -10.17 -4.68
#